data_AF-A0A1G5L143-F1
#
_entry.id   AF-A0A1G5L143-F1
#
_cell.length_a   1.000
_cell.length_b   1.000
_cell.length_c   1.000
_cell.angle_alpha   90.00
_cell.angle_beta   90.00
_cell.angle_gamma   90.00
#
_symmetry.space_group_name_H-M   'P 1'
#
loop_
_entity.id
_entity.type
_entity.pdbx_description
1 polymer ?
#
loop_
_entity_poly.entity_id
_entity_poly.type
_entity_poly.pdbx_seq_one_letter_code
_entity_poly.pdbx_strand_id
1 'polypeptide(L)'
;MSKNYGENMSSQIRIWQIIKEALQLYKNNFNLFILYPMYSFLIEYISVMLNFVGDIVSREHDIFISLLVFPIMLVSIYFVSRIDVAFFISITEKYNNSITNFKDSYSKAKSKTWGYIGISIVLGIMLLIPIVIGTLSFLFINNVIVKWTLTLISAIAWAYISSVYGYAPLFKVLTDRIYYFDASKELVKGHLLKVFILNVMLGSIFSLPYILYRHVYGAMYTLSPLNNFVITTLNGIVLIFIIPFIKSVSIILYHKLENKQ
;
A
#
# COMPACT_ATOMS: atom_id res chain seq x y z
N MET A 1 -32.56 0.38 9.67
CA MET A 1 -32.69 -0.38 8.41
C MET A 1 -31.33 -1.01 8.06
N SER A 2 -31.10 -2.25 8.49
CA SER A 2 -29.90 -3.03 8.18
C SER A 2 -30.08 -3.71 6.83
N LYS A 3 -29.20 -3.44 5.85
CA LYS A 3 -29.12 -4.25 4.64
C LYS A 3 -28.23 -5.45 4.92
N ASN A 4 -28.81 -6.65 4.85
CA ASN A 4 -28.09 -7.92 4.85
C ASN A 4 -27.16 -7.95 3.63
N TYR A 5 -25.85 -7.85 3.85
CA TYR A 5 -24.83 -8.06 2.81
C TYR A 5 -24.37 -9.52 2.71
N GLY A 6 -25.04 -10.43 3.43
CA GLY A 6 -24.62 -11.82 3.63
C GLY A 6 -25.45 -12.87 2.90
N GLU A 7 -26.09 -12.57 1.77
CA GLU A 7 -26.82 -13.58 1.00
C GLU A 7 -26.11 -13.94 -0.31
N ASN A 8 -25.65 -15.19 -0.37
CA ASN A 8 -25.42 -16.06 -1.52
C ASN A 8 -25.07 -15.38 -2.86
N MET A 9 -23.77 -15.29 -3.18
CA MET A 9 -23.30 -15.10 -4.55
C MET A 9 -22.33 -16.20 -4.97
N SER A 10 -22.86 -17.28 -5.52
CA SER A 10 -22.12 -18.20 -6.41
C SER A 10 -21.74 -17.54 -7.76
N SER A 11 -21.93 -16.23 -7.92
CA SER A 11 -21.62 -15.52 -9.15
C SER A 11 -20.15 -15.13 -9.22
N GLN A 12 -19.53 -15.45 -10.34
CA GLN A 12 -18.24 -14.96 -10.85
C GLN A 12 -17.76 -13.63 -10.21
N ILE A 13 -16.50 -13.54 -9.72
CA ILE A 13 -15.97 -12.30 -9.13
C ILE A 13 -16.05 -11.18 -10.18
N ARG A 14 -16.83 -10.13 -9.91
CA ARG A 14 -16.95 -8.94 -10.77
C ARG A 14 -16.23 -7.78 -10.10
N ILE A 15 -15.22 -7.22 -10.78
CA ILE A 15 -14.40 -6.10 -10.29
C ILE A 15 -15.27 -4.90 -9.87
N TRP A 16 -16.27 -4.55 -10.69
CA TRP A 16 -17.18 -3.45 -10.39
C TRP A 16 -17.96 -3.63 -9.08
N GLN A 17 -18.36 -4.87 -8.73
CA GLN A 17 -19.05 -5.12 -7.46
C GLN A 17 -18.12 -4.89 -6.27
N ILE A 18 -16.85 -5.33 -6.37
CA ILE A 18 -15.85 -5.07 -5.33
C ILE A 18 -15.65 -3.57 -5.14
N ILE A 19 -15.47 -2.82 -6.22
CA ILE A 19 -15.29 -1.36 -6.18
C ILE A 19 -16.50 -0.69 -5.53
N LYS A 20 -17.72 -1.08 -5.92
CA LYS A 20 -18.96 -0.52 -5.37
C LYS A 20 -19.11 -0.81 -3.87
N GLU A 21 -18.85 -2.05 -3.45
CA GLU A 21 -18.90 -2.45 -2.05
C GLU A 21 -17.82 -1.72 -1.22
N ALA A 22 -16.61 -1.59 -1.75
CA ALA A 22 -15.52 -0.84 -1.10
C ALA A 22 -15.86 0.64 -0.93
N LEU A 23 -16.41 1.26 -1.97
CA LEU A 23 -16.83 2.65 -1.91
C LEU A 23 -17.94 2.85 -0.87
N GLN A 24 -18.89 1.91 -0.80
CA GLN A 24 -19.96 1.98 0.18
C GLN A 24 -19.45 1.77 1.61
N LEU A 25 -18.57 0.79 1.82
CA LEU A 25 -17.94 0.54 3.13
C LEU A 25 -17.14 1.75 3.60
N TYR A 26 -16.35 2.35 2.70
CA TYR A 26 -15.59 3.57 2.96
C TYR A 26 -16.52 4.74 3.31
N LYS A 27 -17.55 5.00 2.50
CA LYS A 27 -18.49 6.10 2.73
C LYS A 27 -19.19 5.97 4.09
N ASN A 28 -19.62 4.76 4.45
CA ASN A 28 -20.32 4.50 5.71
C ASN A 28 -19.41 4.64 6.95
N ASN A 29 -18.10 4.51 6.79
CA ASN A 29 -17.12 4.53 7.88
C ASN A 29 -16.06 5.61 7.71
N PHE A 30 -16.36 6.66 6.94
CA PHE A 30 -15.41 7.69 6.47
C PHE A 30 -14.54 8.26 7.58
N ASN A 31 -15.16 8.73 8.67
CA ASN A 31 -14.46 9.34 9.80
C ASN A 31 -13.44 8.39 10.43
N LEU A 32 -13.81 7.13 10.65
CA LEU A 32 -12.92 6.13 11.23
C LEU A 32 -11.80 5.75 10.25
N PHE A 33 -12.12 5.60 8.97
CA PHE A 33 -11.18 5.13 7.96
C PHE A 33 -10.14 6.19 7.58
N ILE A 34 -10.48 7.48 7.63
CA ILE A 34 -9.53 8.58 7.43
C ILE A 34 -8.60 8.76 8.63
N LEU A 35 -9.07 8.44 9.84
CA LEU A 35 -8.27 8.58 11.06
C LEU A 35 -6.94 7.78 10.98
N TYR A 36 -6.97 6.58 10.40
CA TYR A 36 -5.77 5.74 10.24
C TYR A 36 -4.68 6.39 9.40
N PRO A 37 -4.90 6.71 8.10
CA PRO A 37 -3.87 7.35 7.29
C PRO A 37 -3.53 8.77 7.77
N MET A 38 -4.42 9.48 8.48
CA MET A 38 -4.04 10.73 9.15
C MET A 38 -2.96 10.51 10.20
N TYR A 39 -3.10 9.49 11.06
CA TYR A 39 -2.05 9.17 12.04
C TYR A 39 -0.76 8.69 11.37
N SER A 40 -0.85 7.86 10.32
CA SER A 40 0.34 7.46 9.56
C SER A 40 1.03 8.68 8.95
N PHE A 41 0.28 9.59 8.34
CA PHE A 41 0.79 10.83 7.77
C PHE A 41 1.46 11.71 8.81
N LEU A 42 0.88 11.88 10.01
CA LEU A 42 1.49 12.68 11.07
C LEU A 42 2.85 12.11 11.52
N ILE A 43 2.99 10.79 11.56
CA ILE A 43 4.25 10.13 11.91
C ILE A 43 5.27 10.32 10.78
N GLU A 44 4.87 10.11 9.53
CA GLU A 44 5.73 10.28 8.36
C GLU A 44 6.12 11.75 8.13
N TYR A 45 5.26 12.69 8.52
CA TYR A 45 5.50 14.13 8.39
C TYR A 45 6.72 14.58 9.20
N ILE A 46 7.04 13.91 10.31
CA ILE A 46 8.28 14.15 11.05
C ILE A 46 9.49 13.86 10.17
N SER A 47 9.48 12.75 9.43
CA SER A 47 10.56 12.42 8.49
C SER A 47 10.64 13.41 7.34
N VAL A 48 9.49 13.86 6.80
CA VAL A 48 9.45 14.91 5.76
C VAL A 48 10.07 16.21 6.27
N MET A 49 9.77 16.60 7.51
CA MET A 49 10.35 17.78 8.15
C MET A 49 11.85 17.67 8.35
N LEU A 50 12.33 16.53 8.86
CA LEU A 50 13.76 16.31 9.07
C LEU A 50 14.54 16.33 7.76
N ASN A 51 13.99 15.73 6.70
CA ASN A 51 14.60 15.77 5.37
C ASN A 51 14.65 17.22 4.84
N PHE A 52 13.58 17.99 4.99
CA PHE A 52 13.56 19.39 4.59
C PHE A 52 14.59 20.24 5.36
N VAL A 53 14.74 20.02 6.67
CA VAL A 53 15.79 20.67 7.47
C VAL A 53 17.17 20.25 6.96
N GLY A 54 17.39 18.96 6.69
CA GLY A 54 18.63 18.45 6.08
C GLY A 54 18.97 19.15 4.77
N ASP A 55 17.99 19.31 3.88
CA ASP A 55 18.17 19.97 2.58
C ASP A 55 18.53 21.47 2.68
N ILE A 56 18.28 22.11 3.83
CA ILE A 56 18.59 23.54 4.07
C ILE A 56 19.92 23.72 4.80
N VAL A 57 20.30 22.78 5.66
CA VAL A 57 21.55 22.86 6.43
C VAL A 57 22.75 22.52 5.53
N SER A 58 23.94 23.06 5.84
CA SER A 58 25.14 22.79 5.06
C SER A 58 25.50 21.30 5.05
N ARG A 59 26.09 20.82 3.93
CA ARG A 59 26.50 19.41 3.73
C ARG A 59 27.33 18.80 4.86
N GLU A 60 28.03 19.64 5.62
CA GLU A 60 28.85 19.21 6.76
C GLU A 60 28.02 18.60 7.90
N HIS A 61 26.73 18.93 8.01
CA HIS A 61 25.82 18.39 9.01
C HIS A 61 24.99 17.20 8.50
N ASP A 62 25.08 16.87 7.20
CA ASP A 62 24.28 15.79 6.58
C ASP A 62 24.48 14.45 7.27
N ILE A 63 25.72 14.13 7.67
CA ILE A 63 26.05 12.89 8.38
C ILE A 63 25.36 12.84 9.73
N PHE A 64 25.38 13.95 10.48
CA PHE A 64 24.75 14.03 11.80
C PHE A 64 23.22 13.95 11.70
N ILE A 65 22.62 14.64 10.72
CA ILE A 65 21.19 14.57 10.45
C ILE A 65 20.79 13.15 10.02
N SER A 66 21.57 12.51 9.15
CA SER A 66 21.33 11.12 8.71
C SER A 66 21.38 10.12 9.86
N LEU A 67 22.33 10.29 10.79
CA LEU A 67 22.44 9.45 11.99
C LEU A 67 21.24 9.62 12.94
N LEU A 68 20.67 10.82 13.04
CA LEU A 68 19.46 11.07 13.83
C LEU A 68 18.18 10.55 13.14
N VAL A 69 18.11 10.65 11.81
CA VAL A 69 16.95 10.22 11.03
C VAL A 69 16.78 8.70 11.08
N PHE A 70 17.88 7.93 11.14
CA PHE A 70 17.80 6.47 11.08
C PHE A 70 16.99 5.83 12.25
N PRO A 71 17.25 6.13 13.54
CA PRO A 71 16.39 5.65 14.63
C PRO A 71 14.94 6.09 14.51
N ILE A 72 14.70 7.33 14.10
CA ILE A 72 13.36 7.88 13.91
C ILE A 72 12.63 7.10 12.83
N MET A 73 13.29 6.80 11.71
CA MET A 73 12.75 5.99 10.63
C MET A 73 12.36 4.59 11.10
N LEU A 74 13.20 3.91 11.90
CA LEU A 74 12.88 2.58 12.44
C LEU A 74 11.64 2.61 13.35
N VAL A 75 11.56 3.62 14.22
CA VAL A 75 10.40 3.83 15.10
C VAL A 75 9.14 4.12 14.28
N SER A 76 9.25 4.99 13.26
CA SER A 76 8.16 5.31 12.34
C SER A 76 7.67 4.07 11.59
N ILE A 77 8.56 3.22 11.08
CA ILE A 77 8.19 1.97 10.40
C ILE A 77 7.32 1.10 11.31
N TYR A 78 7.69 0.94 12.58
CA TYR A 78 6.90 0.15 13.53
C TYR A 78 5.51 0.75 13.76
N PHE A 79 5.42 2.06 14.03
CA PHE A 79 4.13 2.70 14.32
C PHE A 79 3.21 2.78 13.11
N VAL A 80 3.74 3.16 11.93
CA VAL A 80 2.99 3.16 10.67
C VAL A 80 2.49 1.76 10.35
N SER A 81 3.34 0.73 10.48
CA SER A 81 2.93 -0.66 10.28
C SER A 81 1.84 -1.08 11.25
N ARG A 82 1.91 -0.66 12.52
CA ARG A 82 0.87 -0.97 13.51
C ARG A 82 -0.46 -0.29 13.18
N ILE A 83 -0.43 0.95 12.72
CA ILE A 83 -1.62 1.68 12.24
C ILE A 83 -2.22 0.96 11.03
N ASP A 84 -1.38 0.51 10.10
CA ASP A 84 -1.81 -0.24 8.92
C ASP A 84 -2.48 -1.57 9.26
N VAL A 85 -1.88 -2.34 10.17
CA VAL A 85 -2.47 -3.57 10.70
C VAL A 85 -3.79 -3.30 11.41
N ALA A 86 -3.85 -2.25 12.23
CA ALA A 86 -5.08 -1.83 12.90
C ALA A 86 -6.16 -1.45 11.89
N PHE A 87 -5.76 -0.82 10.78
CA PHE A 87 -6.70 -0.47 9.72
C PHE A 87 -7.25 -1.70 9.02
N PHE A 88 -6.42 -2.70 8.68
CA PHE A 88 -6.90 -3.96 8.11
C PHE A 88 -7.88 -4.69 9.02
N ILE A 89 -7.60 -4.74 10.33
CA ILE A 89 -8.50 -5.30 11.34
C ILE A 89 -9.83 -4.52 11.34
N SER A 90 -9.77 -3.19 11.36
CA SER A 90 -10.96 -2.34 11.40
C SER A 90 -11.83 -2.47 10.16
N ILE A 91 -11.24 -2.51 8.95
CA ILE A 91 -12.00 -2.73 7.71
C ILE A 91 -12.68 -4.10 7.74
N THR A 92 -11.96 -5.14 8.16
CA THR A 92 -12.48 -6.51 8.27
C THR A 92 -13.66 -6.59 9.25
N GLU A 93 -13.51 -6.00 10.43
CA GLU A 93 -14.58 -5.95 11.44
C GLU A 93 -15.80 -5.19 10.91
N LYS A 94 -15.60 -4.04 10.25
CA LYS A 94 -16.71 -3.27 9.65
C LYS A 94 -17.37 -4.01 8.48
N TYR A 95 -16.61 -4.72 7.66
CA TYR A 95 -17.16 -5.55 6.59
C TYR A 95 -18.05 -6.66 7.14
N ASN A 96 -17.66 -7.25 8.28
CA ASN A 96 -18.43 -8.25 9.01
C ASN A 96 -19.49 -7.65 9.95
N ASN A 97 -19.86 -6.38 9.78
CA ASN A 97 -20.86 -5.65 10.57
C ASN A 97 -20.59 -5.61 12.09
N SER A 98 -19.34 -5.80 12.51
CA SER A 98 -18.93 -5.69 13.91
C SER A 98 -18.70 -4.22 14.29
N ILE A 99 -19.04 -3.88 15.54
CA ILE A 99 -18.74 -2.57 16.10
C ILE A 99 -17.27 -2.55 16.49
N THR A 100 -16.55 -1.56 15.97
CA THR A 100 -15.14 -1.35 16.27
C THR A 100 -14.82 0.13 16.26
N ASN A 101 -13.81 0.50 17.05
CA ASN A 101 -13.23 1.82 17.10
C ASN A 101 -11.71 1.72 16.90
N PHE A 102 -11.06 2.87 16.74
CA PHE A 102 -9.62 2.93 16.51
C PHE A 102 -8.79 2.32 17.65
N LYS A 103 -9.15 2.61 18.90
CA LYS A 103 -8.41 2.16 20.08
C LYS A 103 -8.37 0.64 20.18
N ASP A 104 -9.51 -0.01 19.95
CA ASP A 104 -9.64 -1.46 20.03
C ASP A 104 -8.84 -2.14 18.91
N SER A 105 -8.98 -1.66 17.68
CA SER A 105 -8.24 -2.15 16.52
C SER A 105 -6.72 -1.97 16.70
N TYR A 106 -6.29 -0.82 17.21
CA TYR A 106 -4.88 -0.51 17.47
C TYR A 106 -4.27 -1.32 18.61
N SER A 107 -5.08 -1.66 19.62
CA SER A 107 -4.69 -2.60 20.68
C SER A 107 -4.45 -4.00 20.12
N LYS A 108 -5.42 -4.53 19.35
CA LYS A 108 -5.32 -5.85 18.69
C LYS A 108 -4.14 -5.94 17.71
N ALA A 109 -3.79 -4.84 17.05
CA ALA A 109 -2.69 -4.81 16.08
C ALA A 109 -1.31 -5.13 16.69
N LYS A 110 -1.11 -4.91 18.01
CA LYS A 110 0.20 -5.06 18.66
C LYS A 110 0.82 -6.44 18.43
N SER A 111 0.04 -7.51 18.63
CA SER A 111 0.54 -8.89 18.50
C SER A 111 0.82 -9.31 17.06
N LYS A 112 0.23 -8.62 16.07
CA LYS A 112 0.32 -8.97 14.65
C LYS A 112 1.35 -8.13 13.88
N THR A 113 1.77 -6.99 14.43
CA THR A 113 2.62 -6.00 13.75
C THR A 113 3.98 -6.56 13.33
N TRP A 114 4.71 -7.26 14.21
CA TRP A 114 6.02 -7.81 13.86
C TRP A 114 5.95 -8.88 12.76
N GLY A 115 4.91 -9.71 12.80
CA GLY A 115 4.64 -10.67 11.76
C GLY A 115 4.37 -10.00 10.41
N TYR A 116 3.54 -8.95 10.42
CA TYR A 116 3.27 -8.15 9.23
C TYR A 116 4.55 -7.53 8.65
N ILE A 117 5.38 -6.91 9.49
CA ILE A 117 6.66 -6.32 9.07
C ILE A 117 7.57 -7.39 8.44
N GLY A 118 7.77 -8.52 9.13
CA GLY A 118 8.63 -9.60 8.64
C GLY A 118 8.20 -10.14 7.27
N ILE A 119 6.91 -10.43 7.10
CA ILE A 119 6.37 -10.91 5.82
C ILE A 119 6.45 -9.82 4.73
N SER A 120 6.23 -8.55 5.09
CA SER A 120 6.34 -7.43 4.15
C SER A 120 7.77 -7.22 3.65
N ILE A 121 8.78 -7.42 4.52
CA ILE A 121 10.20 -7.38 4.13
C ILE A 121 10.51 -8.50 3.14
N VAL A 122 10.09 -9.73 3.43
CA VAL A 122 10.32 -10.88 2.53
C VAL A 122 9.68 -10.62 1.16
N LEU A 123 8.42 -10.17 1.14
CA LEU A 123 7.75 -9.77 -0.09
C LEU A 123 8.47 -8.64 -0.82
N GLY A 124 8.97 -7.64 -0.09
CA GLY A 124 9.78 -6.54 -0.63
C GLY A 124 11.04 -7.04 -1.32
N ILE A 125 11.76 -7.99 -0.74
CA ILE A 125 12.94 -8.61 -1.34
C ILE A 125 12.57 -9.35 -2.64
N MET A 126 11.45 -10.08 -2.65
CA MET A 126 10.96 -10.76 -3.86
C MET A 126 10.64 -9.77 -4.99
N LEU A 127 10.05 -8.62 -4.64
CA LEU A 127 9.73 -7.55 -5.60
C LEU A 127 10.95 -6.74 -6.04
N LEU A 128 12.01 -6.68 -5.23
CA LEU A 128 13.22 -5.94 -5.52
C LEU A 128 13.97 -6.52 -6.73
N ILE A 129 14.02 -7.85 -6.87
CA ILE A 129 14.73 -8.54 -7.95
C ILE A 129 14.28 -8.05 -9.35
N PRO A 130 12.99 -8.12 -9.72
CA PRO A 130 12.55 -7.63 -11.03
C PRO A 130 12.72 -6.11 -11.17
N ILE A 131 12.58 -5.33 -10.10
CA ILE A 131 12.82 -3.88 -10.15
C ILE A 131 14.28 -3.61 -10.52
N VAL A 132 15.24 -4.23 -9.85
CA VAL A 132 16.67 -4.05 -10.11
C VAL A 132 17.02 -4.46 -11.53
N ILE A 133 16.54 -5.63 -12.00
CA ILE A 133 16.78 -6.08 -13.38
C ILE A 133 16.22 -5.08 -14.39
N GLY A 134 14.99 -4.60 -14.18
CA GLY A 134 14.36 -3.61 -15.05
C GLY A 134 15.10 -2.28 -15.09
N THR A 135 15.49 -1.76 -13.92
CA THR A 135 16.24 -0.50 -13.82
C THR A 135 17.62 -0.60 -14.44
N LEU A 136 18.38 -1.66 -14.17
CA LEU A 136 19.70 -1.87 -14.77
C LEU A 136 19.59 -2.01 -16.30
N SER A 137 18.59 -2.75 -16.78
CA SER A 137 18.32 -2.88 -18.22
C SER A 137 18.02 -1.52 -18.86
N PHE A 138 17.25 -0.67 -18.18
CA PHE A 138 16.90 0.65 -18.68
C PHE A 138 18.10 1.60 -18.76
N LEU A 139 18.99 1.56 -17.75
CA LEU A 139 20.12 2.46 -17.63
C LEU A 139 21.32 2.06 -18.51
N PHE A 140 21.64 0.77 -18.60
CA PHE A 140 22.92 0.31 -19.17
C PHE A 140 22.82 -0.26 -20.58
N ILE A 141 21.63 -0.60 -21.08
CA ILE A 141 21.47 -1.19 -22.42
C ILE A 141 21.26 -0.07 -23.45
N ASN A 142 22.09 -0.01 -24.50
CA ASN A 142 21.94 1.01 -25.54
C ASN A 142 20.91 0.64 -26.62
N ASN A 143 20.75 -0.65 -26.92
CA ASN A 143 19.77 -1.10 -27.91
C ASN A 143 18.34 -0.85 -27.39
N VAL A 144 17.61 0.04 -28.07
CA VAL A 144 16.27 0.50 -27.68
C VAL A 144 15.27 -0.66 -27.58
N ILE A 145 15.30 -1.58 -28.55
CA ILE A 145 14.36 -2.72 -28.57
C ILE A 145 14.63 -3.62 -27.37
N VAL A 146 15.89 -4.03 -27.17
CA VAL A 146 16.28 -4.90 -26.04
C VAL A 146 15.98 -4.24 -24.69
N LYS A 147 16.28 -2.94 -24.56
CA LYS A 147 15.99 -2.13 -23.36
C LYS A 147 14.52 -2.22 -22.98
N TRP A 148 13.63 -1.90 -23.91
CA TRP A 148 12.20 -1.89 -23.65
C TRP A 148 11.63 -3.28 -23.44
N THR A 149 12.11 -4.29 -24.17
CA THR A 149 11.71 -5.68 -23.97
C THR A 149 12.06 -6.19 -22.57
N LEU A 150 13.28 -5.97 -22.09
CA LEU A 150 13.67 -6.41 -20.73
C LEU A 150 12.97 -5.63 -19.62
N THR A 151 12.73 -4.33 -19.84
CA THR A 151 11.94 -3.50 -18.92
C THR A 151 10.52 -4.04 -18.81
N LEU A 152 9.90 -4.40 -19.95
CA LEU A 152 8.55 -4.97 -19.98
C LEU A 152 8.48 -6.33 -19.29
N ILE A 153 9.43 -7.23 -19.55
CA ILE A 153 9.52 -8.54 -18.88
C ILE A 153 9.63 -8.36 -17.37
N SER A 154 10.46 -7.42 -16.92
CA SER A 154 10.64 -7.10 -15.50
C SER A 154 9.36 -6.56 -14.87
N ALA A 155 8.64 -5.68 -15.56
CA ALA A 155 7.35 -5.16 -15.11
C ALA A 155 6.28 -6.27 -15.00
N ILE A 156 6.23 -7.20 -15.96
CA ILE A 156 5.32 -8.36 -15.92
C ILE A 156 5.67 -9.26 -14.73
N ALA A 157 6.96 -9.55 -14.51
CA ALA A 157 7.40 -10.37 -13.39
C ALA A 157 7.06 -9.73 -12.04
N TRP A 158 7.31 -8.43 -11.90
CA TRP A 158 6.94 -7.66 -10.70
C TRP A 158 5.43 -7.71 -10.44
N ALA A 159 4.62 -7.46 -11.46
CA ALA A 159 3.17 -7.45 -11.32
C ALA A 159 2.61 -8.85 -11.03
N TYR A 160 3.20 -9.89 -11.61
CA TYR A 160 2.88 -11.28 -11.28
C TYR A 160 3.16 -11.60 -9.81
N ILE A 161 4.37 -11.31 -9.32
CA ILE A 161 4.75 -11.55 -7.91
C ILE A 161 3.83 -10.77 -6.98
N SER A 162 3.55 -9.50 -7.29
CA SER A 162 2.65 -8.64 -6.52
C SER A 162 1.22 -9.21 -6.47
N SER A 163 0.68 -9.70 -7.59
CA SER A 163 -0.66 -10.30 -7.62
C SER A 163 -0.73 -11.66 -6.91
N VAL A 164 0.31 -12.49 -6.99
CA VAL A 164 0.32 -13.82 -6.37
C VAL A 164 0.55 -13.76 -4.86
N TYR A 165 1.50 -12.93 -4.42
CA TYR A 165 1.98 -12.91 -3.04
C TYR A 165 1.58 -11.65 -2.26
N GLY A 166 0.93 -10.68 -2.90
CA GLY A 166 0.54 -9.41 -2.27
C GLY A 166 -0.43 -9.54 -1.10
N TYR A 167 -1.14 -10.67 -0.97
CA TYR A 167 -2.02 -10.95 0.17
C TYR A 167 -1.33 -11.65 1.34
N ALA A 168 -0.06 -12.05 1.22
CA ALA A 168 0.66 -12.73 2.29
C ALA A 168 0.74 -11.89 3.59
N PRO A 169 1.06 -10.57 3.55
CA PRO A 169 1.00 -9.74 4.75
C PRO A 169 -0.40 -9.67 5.35
N LEU A 170 -1.44 -9.68 4.50
CA LEU A 170 -2.82 -9.63 4.97
C LEU A 170 -3.24 -10.95 5.65
N PHE A 171 -2.86 -12.10 5.09
CA PHE A 171 -3.07 -13.41 5.74
C PHE A 171 -2.43 -13.46 7.12
N LYS A 172 -1.22 -12.88 7.29
CA LYS A 172 -0.56 -12.81 8.60
C LYS A 172 -1.35 -11.99 9.61
N VAL A 173 -2.10 -11.00 9.15
CA VAL A 173 -2.91 -10.14 10.00
C VAL A 173 -4.30 -10.74 10.27
N LEU A 174 -4.93 -11.37 9.28
CA LEU A 174 -6.32 -11.80 9.41
C LEU A 174 -6.48 -13.25 9.87
N THR A 175 -5.45 -14.09 9.72
CA THR A 175 -5.53 -15.53 10.01
C THR A 175 -4.37 -16.02 10.86
N ASP A 176 -4.57 -17.17 11.50
CA ASP A 176 -3.54 -17.87 12.28
C ASP A 176 -2.80 -18.95 11.46
N ARG A 177 -2.92 -18.91 10.12
CA ARG A 177 -2.17 -19.82 9.24
C ARG A 177 -0.66 -19.64 9.44
N ILE A 178 0.14 -20.66 9.08
CA ILE A 178 1.61 -20.61 9.21
C ILE A 178 2.26 -20.31 7.84
N TYR A 179 1.70 -20.84 6.76
CA TYR A 179 2.24 -20.72 5.39
C TYR A 179 1.56 -19.58 4.60
N TYR A 180 1.92 -18.33 4.89
CA TYR A 180 1.23 -17.14 4.36
C TYR A 180 1.38 -16.95 2.85
N PHE A 181 2.56 -17.25 2.28
CA PHE A 181 2.81 -17.10 0.85
C PHE A 181 2.06 -18.15 0.02
N ASP A 182 2.03 -19.40 0.49
CA ASP A 182 1.26 -20.46 -0.15
C ASP A 182 -0.24 -20.17 -0.07
N ALA A 183 -0.73 -19.73 1.09
CA ALA A 183 -2.13 -19.30 1.24
C ALA A 183 -2.48 -18.13 0.29
N SER A 184 -1.60 -17.14 0.13
CA SER A 184 -1.78 -16.04 -0.84
C SER A 184 -1.87 -16.56 -2.28
N LYS A 185 -0.98 -17.48 -2.66
CA LYS A 185 -0.95 -18.09 -3.99
C LYS A 185 -2.22 -18.89 -4.27
N GLU A 186 -2.68 -19.66 -3.29
CA GLU A 186 -3.92 -20.42 -3.37
C GLU A 186 -5.13 -19.51 -3.48
N LEU A 187 -5.18 -18.42 -2.69
CA LEU A 187 -6.28 -17.44 -2.69
C LEU A 187 -6.55 -16.87 -4.09
N VAL A 188 -5.51 -16.59 -4.87
CA VAL A 188 -5.66 -16.00 -6.20
C VAL A 188 -5.77 -17.04 -7.32
N LYS A 189 -5.61 -18.33 -7.02
CA LYS A 189 -5.65 -19.42 -8.01
C LYS A 189 -7.01 -19.43 -8.70
N GLY A 190 -7.02 -19.51 -10.04
CA GLY A 190 -8.24 -19.45 -10.85
C GLY A 190 -8.82 -18.03 -11.04
N HIS A 191 -8.31 -17.02 -10.34
CA HIS A 191 -8.77 -15.62 -10.43
C HIS A 191 -7.64 -14.60 -10.67
N LEU A 192 -6.42 -15.07 -10.93
CA LEU A 192 -5.21 -14.26 -11.08
C LEU A 192 -5.37 -13.05 -12.02
N LEU A 193 -5.95 -13.24 -13.21
CA LEU A 193 -6.12 -12.15 -14.17
C LEU A 193 -6.98 -11.00 -13.62
N LYS A 194 -8.01 -11.32 -12.82
CA LYS A 194 -8.88 -10.30 -12.22
C LYS A 194 -8.18 -9.55 -11.09
N VAL A 195 -7.42 -10.28 -10.26
CA VAL A 195 -6.58 -9.69 -9.21
C VAL A 195 -5.54 -8.77 -9.85
N PHE A 196 -4.91 -9.21 -10.94
CA PHE A 196 -3.96 -8.41 -11.72
C PHE A 196 -4.58 -7.12 -12.25
N ILE A 197 -5.71 -7.21 -12.95
CA ILE A 197 -6.41 -6.02 -13.48
C ILE A 197 -6.76 -5.05 -12.34
N LEU A 198 -7.25 -5.58 -11.21
CA LEU A 198 -7.60 -4.73 -10.06
C LEU A 198 -6.36 -4.05 -9.46
N ASN A 199 -5.25 -4.77 -9.30
CA ASN A 199 -4.00 -4.20 -8.79
C ASN A 199 -3.48 -3.11 -9.73
N VAL A 200 -3.56 -3.30 -11.05
CA VAL A 200 -3.22 -2.25 -12.04
C VAL A 200 -4.13 -1.03 -11.87
N MET A 201 -5.45 -1.22 -11.73
CA MET A 201 -6.38 -0.10 -11.51
C MET A 201 -6.07 0.66 -10.21
N LEU A 202 -5.82 -0.06 -9.10
CA LEU A 202 -5.49 0.55 -7.82
C LEU A 202 -4.13 1.27 -7.85
N GLY A 203 -3.13 0.67 -8.51
CA GLY A 203 -1.83 1.28 -8.73
C GLY A 203 -1.95 2.57 -9.55
N SER A 204 -2.74 2.57 -10.61
CA SER A 204 -3.02 3.78 -11.40
C SER A 204 -3.67 4.86 -10.54
N ILE A 205 -4.70 4.54 -9.75
CA ILE A 205 -5.35 5.50 -8.85
C ILE A 205 -4.36 6.05 -7.81
N PHE A 206 -3.54 5.19 -7.21
CA PHE A 206 -2.51 5.59 -6.25
C PHE A 206 -1.46 6.52 -6.86
N SER A 207 -1.11 6.32 -8.14
CA SER A 207 -0.13 7.11 -8.86
C SER A 207 -0.65 8.45 -9.40
N LEU A 208 -1.98 8.66 -9.46
CA LEU A 208 -2.59 9.87 -10.01
C LEU A 208 -2.05 11.17 -9.40
N PRO A 209 -1.89 11.32 -8.06
CA PRO A 209 -1.38 12.56 -7.49
C PRO A 209 0.00 12.92 -8.04
N TYR A 210 0.88 11.92 -8.15
CA TYR A 210 2.23 12.09 -8.69
C TYR A 210 2.22 12.43 -10.19
N ILE A 211 1.38 11.77 -10.98
CA ILE A 211 1.28 12.03 -12.43
C ILE A 211 0.73 13.43 -12.70
N LEU A 212 -0.36 13.82 -12.02
CA LEU A 212 -0.97 15.14 -12.13
C LEU A 212 0.03 16.22 -11.72
N TYR A 213 0.76 15.99 -10.64
CA TYR A 213 1.85 16.86 -10.22
C TYR A 213 2.89 17.04 -11.34
N ARG A 214 3.46 15.95 -11.87
CA ARG A 214 4.49 16.01 -12.92
C ARG A 214 3.99 16.71 -14.18
N HIS A 215 2.69 16.57 -14.49
CA HIS A 215 2.08 17.21 -15.65
C HIS A 215 1.88 18.71 -15.45
N VAL A 216 1.39 19.14 -14.29
CA VAL A 216 1.11 20.56 -13.98
C VAL A 216 2.38 21.39 -13.81
N TYR A 217 3.40 20.83 -13.13
CA TYR A 217 4.63 21.56 -12.81
C TYR A 217 5.77 21.31 -13.82
N GLY A 218 5.54 20.46 -14.82
CA GLY A 218 6.46 20.19 -15.92
C GLY A 218 7.75 19.46 -15.51
N ALA A 219 8.60 19.16 -16.49
CA ALA A 219 9.95 18.61 -16.29
C ALA A 219 10.97 19.68 -15.84
N MET A 220 10.51 20.85 -15.37
CA MET A 220 11.39 21.97 -15.04
C MET A 220 12.06 21.76 -13.69
N TYR A 221 13.34 21.39 -13.78
CA TYR A 221 14.44 21.69 -12.84
C TYR A 221 14.30 21.19 -11.40
N THR A 222 15.46 20.87 -10.81
CA THR A 222 15.66 20.59 -9.38
C THR A 222 14.76 21.47 -8.53
N LEU A 223 13.68 20.90 -7.99
CA LEU A 223 12.79 21.62 -7.11
C LEU A 223 13.62 22.20 -5.97
N SER A 224 13.43 23.47 -5.64
CA SER A 224 13.95 24.00 -4.39
C SER A 224 13.48 23.09 -3.24
N PRO A 225 14.24 22.98 -2.14
CA PRO A 225 13.82 22.20 -0.98
C PRO A 225 12.40 22.55 -0.52
N LEU A 226 12.04 23.84 -0.59
CA LEU A 226 10.69 24.32 -0.26
C LEU A 226 9.61 23.75 -1.19
N ASN A 227 9.86 23.75 -2.50
CA ASN A 227 8.89 23.19 -3.45
C ASN A 227 8.73 21.68 -3.20
N ASN A 228 9.83 20.94 -3.04
CA ASN A 228 9.80 19.51 -2.76
C ASN A 228 9.02 19.19 -1.47
N PHE A 229 9.24 19.98 -0.43
CA PHE A 229 8.53 19.90 0.84
C PHE A 229 7.01 20.10 0.67
N VAL A 230 6.59 21.18 0.01
CA VAL A 230 5.18 21.47 -0.24
C VAL A 230 4.52 20.36 -1.05
N ILE A 231 5.18 19.88 -2.10
CA ILE A 231 4.66 18.82 -2.98
C ILE A 231 4.50 17.50 -2.23
N THR A 232 5.52 17.10 -1.46
CA THR A 232 5.48 15.87 -0.66
C THR A 232 4.34 15.93 0.35
N THR A 233 4.16 17.09 0.99
CA THR A 233 3.06 17.34 1.95
C THR A 233 1.70 17.25 1.26
N LEU A 234 1.50 17.91 0.11
CA LEU A 234 0.26 17.86 -0.64
C LEU A 234 -0.08 16.46 -1.13
N ASN A 235 0.92 15.72 -1.63
CA ASN A 235 0.75 14.32 -2.04
C ASN A 235 0.30 13.46 -0.85
N GLY A 236 0.93 13.64 0.33
CA GLY A 236 0.51 12.96 1.55
C GLY A 236 -0.94 13.25 1.93
N ILE A 237 -1.36 14.52 1.87
CA ILE A 237 -2.75 14.93 2.14
C ILE A 237 -3.72 14.26 1.17
N VAL A 238 -3.41 14.21 -0.12
CA VAL A 238 -4.27 13.53 -1.11
C VAL A 238 -4.34 12.02 -0.83
N LEU A 239 -3.22 11.41 -0.45
CA LEU A 239 -3.15 9.98 -0.12
C LEU A 239 -3.98 9.60 1.12
N ILE A 240 -4.20 10.52 2.08
CA ILE A 240 -5.11 10.30 3.21
C ILE A 240 -6.51 9.88 2.76
N PHE A 241 -6.97 10.39 1.61
CA PHE A 241 -8.30 10.07 1.07
C PHE A 241 -8.30 8.84 0.15
N ILE A 242 -7.18 8.55 -0.50
CA ILE A 242 -7.07 7.46 -1.48
C ILE A 242 -6.77 6.11 -0.80
N ILE A 243 -5.86 6.09 0.18
CA ILE A 243 -5.41 4.87 0.87
C ILE A 243 -6.58 4.09 1.49
N PRO A 244 -7.54 4.73 2.20
CA PRO A 244 -8.70 4.03 2.74
C PRO A 244 -9.50 3.23 1.72
N PHE A 245 -9.72 3.81 0.54
CA PHE A 245 -10.45 3.17 -0.54
C PHE A 245 -9.67 1.97 -1.08
N ILE A 246 -8.37 2.14 -1.36
CA ILE A 246 -7.51 1.04 -1.85
C ILE A 246 -7.49 -0.12 -0.86
N LYS A 247 -7.27 0.15 0.42
CA LYS A 247 -7.26 -0.89 1.46
C LYS A 247 -8.62 -1.59 1.58
N SER A 248 -9.72 -0.83 1.47
CA SER A 248 -11.07 -1.42 1.46
C SER A 248 -11.30 -2.35 0.28
N VAL A 249 -10.86 -1.97 -0.93
CA VAL A 249 -10.94 -2.83 -2.12
C VAL A 249 -10.14 -4.12 -1.91
N SER A 250 -8.92 -4.03 -1.37
CA SER A 250 -8.07 -5.20 -1.12
C SER A 250 -8.69 -6.16 -0.11
N ILE A 251 -9.26 -5.67 1.00
CA ILE A 251 -9.91 -6.50 2.04
C ILE A 251 -11.19 -7.16 1.50
N ILE A 252 -12.01 -6.44 0.74
CA ILE A 252 -13.23 -7.01 0.16
C ILE A 252 -12.90 -8.06 -0.90
N LEU A 253 -11.89 -7.80 -1.74
CA LEU A 253 -11.41 -8.82 -2.68
C LEU A 253 -10.88 -10.06 -1.94
N TYR A 254 -10.11 -9.87 -0.86
CA TYR A 254 -9.64 -10.96 -0.02
C TYR A 254 -10.80 -11.83 0.47
N HIS A 255 -11.82 -11.25 1.10
CA HIS A 255 -12.97 -12.03 1.61
C HIS A 255 -13.77 -12.70 0.48
N LYS A 256 -13.94 -12.06 -0.67
CA LYS A 256 -14.64 -12.66 -1.82
C LYS A 256 -13.85 -13.81 -2.47
N LEU A 257 -12.52 -13.77 -2.42
CA LEU A 257 -11.68 -14.88 -2.87
C LEU A 257 -11.70 -16.04 -1.88
N GLU A 258 -11.63 -15.73 -0.57
CA GLU A 258 -11.62 -16.73 0.50
C GLU A 258 -12.93 -17.52 0.56
N ASN A 259 -14.08 -16.85 0.44
CA ASN A 259 -15.41 -17.50 0.46
C ASN A 259 -15.71 -18.40 -0.77
N LYS A 260 -14.78 -18.52 -1.73
CA LYS A 260 -14.93 -19.35 -2.93
C LYS A 260 -14.06 -20.60 -2.92
N GLN A 261 -13.21 -20.74 -1.92
CA GLN A 261 -12.44 -21.95 -1.65
C GLN A 261 -13.26 -22.89 -0.79
#